data_AF-A0A139PXG9-F1
#
_entry.id   AF-A0A139PXG9-F1
#
_cell.length_a   1.000
_cell.length_b   1.000
_cell.length_c   1.000
_cell.angle_alpha   90.00
_cell.angle_beta   90.00
_cell.angle_gamma   90.00
#
_symmetry.space_group_name_H-M   'P 1'
#
loop_
_entity.id
_entity.type
_entity.pdbx_description
1 polymer ?
#
loop_
_entity_poly.entity_id
_entity_poly.type
_entity_poly.pdbx_seq_one_letter_code
_entity_poly.pdbx_strand_id
1 'polypeptide(L)'
;MFLTELLLKTRCSSVFIDKPIYYYDHREGSATTSVNRYVFDTIEVYKNIIAQVSQVFPNLKYELKNRECWSYITVYDKIIFTSSEQYQKEKVELRTWIIQHRYEIWKDTYFTTFRKIAVLSLVFSPWIYKKIVGLRN
;
A
#
# COMPACT_ATOMS: atom_id res chain seq x y z
N MET A 1 19.99 7.72 2.22
CA MET A 1 20.00 6.46 3.01
C MET A 1 18.61 6.29 3.57
N PHE A 2 17.96 5.16 3.29
CA PHE A 2 16.60 4.91 3.73
C PHE A 2 16.59 4.57 5.24
N LEU A 3 15.58 4.98 6.01
CA LEU A 3 15.55 4.76 7.46
C LEU A 3 15.72 3.27 7.83
N THR A 4 15.10 2.37 7.05
CA THR A 4 15.26 0.92 7.24
C THR A 4 16.71 0.47 7.05
N GLU A 5 17.44 1.00 6.07
CA GLU A 5 18.87 0.65 5.88
C GLU A 5 19.70 1.06 7.09
N LEU A 6 19.44 2.26 7.63
CA LEU A 6 20.13 2.75 8.81
C LEU A 6 19.85 1.83 10.01
N LEU A 7 18.57 1.54 10.28
CA LEU A 7 18.16 0.68 11.38
C LEU A 7 18.74 -0.73 11.28
N LEU A 8 18.76 -1.32 10.09
CA LEU A 8 19.34 -2.65 9.84
C LEU A 8 20.86 -2.65 10.05
N LYS A 9 21.57 -1.60 9.62
CA LYS A 9 23.04 -1.52 9.74
C LYS A 9 23.50 -1.23 11.16
N THR A 10 22.83 -0.34 11.87
CA THR A 10 23.30 0.14 13.18
C THR A 10 22.91 -0.78 14.34
N ARG A 11 22.09 -1.83 14.08
CA ARG A 11 21.51 -2.69 15.14
C ARG A 11 20.93 -1.85 16.29
N CYS A 12 20.26 -0.75 15.95
CA CYS A 12 19.85 0.25 16.92
C CYS A 12 18.80 -0.36 17.86
N SER A 13 19.03 -0.27 19.17
CA SER A 13 17.98 -0.53 20.16
C SER A 13 16.95 0.60 20.08
N SER A 14 15.76 0.30 19.57
CA SER A 14 14.69 1.29 19.49
C SER A 14 14.03 1.49 20.85
N VAL A 15 13.74 2.75 21.19
CA VAL A 15 12.83 3.10 22.28
C VAL A 15 11.51 3.52 21.65
N PHE A 16 10.44 2.80 21.98
CA PHE A 16 9.09 3.16 21.56
C PHE A 16 8.44 4.05 22.63
N ILE A 17 7.87 5.18 22.22
CA ILE A 17 7.15 6.09 23.11
C ILE A 17 5.73 6.22 22.57
N ASP A 18 4.76 5.72 23.33
CA ASP A 18 3.32 5.88 23.04
C ASP A 18 2.81 7.23 23.57
N LYS A 19 3.43 8.32 23.11
CA LYS A 19 3.01 9.69 23.43
C LYS A 19 3.14 10.55 22.18
N PRO A 20 2.22 11.51 21.93
CA PRO A 20 2.34 12.43 20.82
C PRO A 20 3.51 13.38 21.07
N ILE A 21 4.67 13.06 20.49
CA ILE A 21 5.89 13.89 20.55
C ILE A 21 6.03 14.84 19.35
N TYR A 22 5.13 14.71 18.37
CA TYR A 22 5.14 15.47 17.13
C TYR A 22 3.71 15.62 16.59
N TYR A 23 3.34 16.83 16.18
CA TYR A 23 2.08 17.11 15.49
C TYR A 23 2.35 17.24 13.99
N TYR A 24 1.72 16.37 13.19
CA TYR A 24 1.77 16.45 11.74
C TYR A 24 0.60 17.29 11.23
N ASP A 25 0.92 18.46 10.67
CA ASP A 25 -0.09 19.32 10.05
C ASP A 25 -0.51 18.75 8.68
N HIS A 26 -1.78 18.37 8.57
CA HIS A 26 -2.35 17.80 7.36
C HIS A 26 -2.81 18.89 6.41
N ARG A 27 -2.02 19.13 5.34
CA ARG A 27 -2.41 20.03 4.23
C ARG A 27 -2.87 19.26 2.99
N GLU A 28 -3.81 19.86 2.27
CA GLU A 28 -4.19 19.41 0.92
C GLU A 28 -3.01 19.48 -0.05
N GLY A 29 -2.99 18.59 -1.05
CA GLY A 29 -1.91 18.54 -2.06
C GLY A 29 -0.61 17.87 -1.58
N SER A 30 -0.60 17.27 -0.39
CA SER A 30 0.52 16.46 0.07
C SER A 30 0.66 15.16 -0.75
N ALA A 31 1.81 14.50 -0.66
CA ALA A 31 2.00 13.17 -1.26
C ALA A 31 1.02 12.11 -0.74
N THR A 32 0.47 12.33 0.47
CA THR A 32 -0.52 11.44 1.08
C THR A 32 -1.95 11.76 0.66
N THR A 33 -2.24 12.99 0.22
CA THR A 33 -3.61 13.46 -0.09
C THR A 33 -3.88 13.69 -1.58
N SER A 34 -2.85 13.70 -2.44
CA SER A 34 -3.00 13.93 -3.88
C SER A 34 -2.33 12.86 -4.74
N VAL A 35 -2.84 12.69 -5.96
CA VAL A 35 -2.17 11.89 -6.99
C VAL A 35 -1.14 12.79 -7.69
N ASN A 36 0.13 12.48 -7.52
CA ASN A 36 1.23 13.21 -8.17
C ASN A 36 2.25 12.22 -8.78
N ARG A 37 3.35 12.74 -9.32
CA ARG A 37 4.40 11.93 -9.98
C ARG A 37 5.01 10.83 -9.09
N TYR A 38 4.90 10.95 -7.77
CA TYR A 38 5.44 10.03 -6.78
C TYR A 38 4.43 8.99 -6.30
N VAL A 39 3.25 8.89 -6.93
CA VAL A 39 2.21 7.95 -6.50
C VAL A 39 2.72 6.50 -6.50
N PHE A 40 3.59 6.14 -7.45
CA PHE A 40 4.16 4.81 -7.59
C PHE A 40 5.34 4.53 -6.66
N ASP A 41 5.99 5.55 -6.10
CA ASP A 41 7.09 5.41 -5.13
C ASP A 41 6.67 4.54 -3.94
N THR A 42 5.38 4.54 -3.59
CA THR A 42 4.86 3.67 -2.52
C THR A 42 5.16 2.20 -2.83
N ILE A 43 4.95 1.74 -4.07
CA ILE A 43 5.25 0.36 -4.46
C ILE A 43 6.77 0.13 -4.49
N GLU A 44 7.54 1.06 -5.06
CA GLU A 44 8.99 0.94 -5.18
C GLU A 44 9.69 0.88 -3.82
N VAL A 45 9.31 1.76 -2.89
CA VAL A 45 9.82 1.78 -1.52
C VAL A 45 9.53 0.46 -0.83
N TYR A 46 8.30 -0.05 -0.92
CA TYR A 46 7.97 -1.33 -0.28
C TYR A 46 8.69 -2.52 -0.92
N LYS A 47 8.92 -2.54 -2.22
CA LYS A 47 9.78 -3.56 -2.86
C LYS A 47 11.19 -3.56 -2.27
N ASN A 48 11.79 -2.37 -2.12
CA ASN A 48 13.12 -2.22 -1.51
C ASN A 48 13.14 -2.65 -0.04
N ILE A 49 12.14 -2.24 0.74
CA ILE A 49 12.01 -2.65 2.15
C ILE A 49 11.90 -4.17 2.25
N ILE A 50 11.00 -4.79 1.48
CA ILE A 50 10.74 -6.23 1.55
C ILE A 50 12.01 -7.01 1.20
N ALA A 51 12.75 -6.60 0.17
CA ALA A 51 14.01 -7.25 -0.22
C ALA A 51 15.05 -7.20 0.90
N GLN A 52 15.19 -6.07 1.60
CA GLN A 52 16.17 -5.92 2.69
C GLN A 52 15.72 -6.63 3.97
N VAL A 53 14.46 -6.45 4.37
CA VAL A 53 13.93 -6.96 5.64
C VAL A 53 13.78 -8.48 5.60
N SER A 54 13.39 -9.07 4.45
CA SER A 54 13.26 -10.53 4.32
C SER A 54 14.58 -11.28 4.51
N GLN A 55 15.71 -10.68 4.15
CA GLN A 55 17.05 -11.26 4.36
C GLN A 55 17.44 -11.30 5.84
N VAL A 56 17.08 -10.26 6.60
CA VAL A 56 17.47 -10.13 8.02
C VAL A 56 16.44 -10.77 8.95
N PHE A 57 15.15 -10.72 8.58
CA PHE A 57 14.03 -11.19 9.38
C PHE A 57 13.09 -12.09 8.55
N PRO A 58 13.53 -13.31 8.18
CA PRO A 58 12.75 -14.21 7.32
C PRO A 58 11.42 -14.64 7.94
N ASN A 59 11.31 -14.60 9.28
CA ASN A 59 10.07 -14.94 9.99
C ASN A 59 8.94 -13.93 9.73
N LEU A 60 9.25 -12.72 9.26
CA LEU A 60 8.25 -11.68 8.93
C LEU A 60 7.63 -11.86 7.54
N LYS A 61 7.80 -13.02 6.89
CA LYS A 61 7.33 -13.24 5.51
C LYS A 61 5.84 -12.91 5.30
N TYR A 62 4.99 -13.16 6.29
CA TYR A 62 3.55 -12.90 6.18
C TYR A 62 3.26 -11.39 6.26
N GLU A 63 3.89 -10.69 7.20
CA GLU A 63 3.81 -9.24 7.36
C GLU A 63 4.38 -8.52 6.12
N LEU A 64 5.47 -9.03 5.57
CA LEU A 64 6.06 -8.46 4.34
C LEU A 64 5.15 -8.67 3.13
N LYS A 65 4.51 -9.84 3.00
CA LYS A 65 3.51 -10.07 1.94
C LYS A 65 2.30 -9.18 2.11
N ASN A 66 1.84 -8.96 3.34
CA ASN A 66 0.79 -7.99 3.64
C ASN A 66 1.15 -6.60 3.12
N ARG A 67 2.36 -6.12 3.46
CA ARG A 67 2.85 -4.78 3.05
C ARG A 67 2.99 -4.65 1.54
N GLU A 68 3.36 -5.72 0.85
CA GLU A 68 3.36 -5.77 -0.61
C GLU A 68 1.94 -5.58 -1.16
N CYS A 69 0.98 -6.39 -0.74
CA CYS A 69 -0.40 -6.28 -1.19
C CYS A 69 -0.99 -4.90 -0.86
N TRP A 70 -0.69 -4.39 0.34
CA TRP A 70 -1.14 -3.09 0.79
C TRP A 70 -0.62 -1.94 -0.09
N SER A 71 0.65 -1.98 -0.51
CA SER A 71 1.24 -0.91 -1.33
C SER A 71 0.55 -0.83 -2.71
N TYR A 72 0.33 -1.97 -3.36
CA TYR A 72 -0.38 -2.04 -4.63
C TYR A 72 -1.83 -1.56 -4.53
N ILE A 73 -2.57 -2.01 -3.51
CA ILE A 73 -3.94 -1.55 -3.24
C ILE A 73 -3.97 -0.05 -3.00
N THR A 74 -3.04 0.49 -2.20
CA THR A 74 -2.99 1.91 -1.85
C THR A 74 -2.74 2.79 -3.07
N VAL A 75 -1.84 2.39 -3.96
CA VAL A 75 -1.62 3.12 -5.22
C VAL A 75 -2.85 3.01 -6.13
N TYR A 76 -3.44 1.82 -6.23
CA TYR A 76 -4.64 1.62 -7.05
C TYR A 76 -5.83 2.46 -6.57
N ASP A 77 -6.06 2.51 -5.26
CA ASP A 77 -7.07 3.36 -4.62
C ASP A 77 -6.91 4.83 -4.97
N LYS A 78 -5.67 5.31 -5.08
CA LYS A 78 -5.41 6.69 -5.48
C LYS A 78 -5.71 6.92 -6.96
N ILE A 79 -5.15 6.09 -7.84
CA ILE A 79 -5.25 6.33 -9.29
C ILE A 79 -6.63 6.01 -9.86
N ILE A 80 -7.45 5.15 -9.23
CA ILE A 80 -8.78 4.78 -9.76
C ILE A 80 -9.75 5.98 -9.82
N PHE A 81 -9.49 7.02 -9.02
CA PHE A 81 -10.29 8.26 -9.03
C PHE A 81 -9.86 9.28 -10.08
N THR A 82 -8.68 9.15 -10.69
CA THR A 82 -8.24 10.06 -11.74
C THR A 82 -9.07 9.93 -13.02
N SER A 83 -8.90 10.89 -13.94
CA SER A 83 -9.56 10.87 -15.26
C SER A 83 -9.30 9.57 -16.01
N SER A 84 -10.20 9.22 -16.94
CA SER A 84 -10.11 7.98 -17.69
C SER A 84 -8.82 7.85 -18.49
N GLU A 85 -8.27 8.95 -19.01
CA GLU A 85 -7.03 8.98 -19.82
C GLU A 85 -5.77 8.86 -18.96
N GLN A 86 -5.81 9.34 -17.72
CA GLN A 86 -4.63 9.32 -16.85
C GLN A 86 -4.42 7.93 -16.25
N TYR A 87 -3.19 7.43 -16.33
CA TYR A 87 -2.75 6.15 -15.79
C TYR A 87 -3.50 4.91 -16.33
N GLN A 88 -3.98 4.94 -17.58
CA GLN A 88 -4.75 3.81 -18.13
C GLN A 88 -3.99 2.48 -18.04
N LYS A 89 -2.72 2.50 -18.45
CA LYS A 89 -1.86 1.32 -18.44
C LYS A 89 -1.66 0.81 -17.02
N GLU A 90 -1.30 1.69 -16.11
CA GLU A 90 -0.99 1.37 -14.72
C GLU A 90 -2.25 0.90 -13.96
N LYS A 91 -3.42 1.46 -14.27
CA LYS A 91 -4.71 0.96 -13.74
C LYS A 91 -4.94 -0.50 -14.14
N VAL A 92 -4.65 -0.87 -15.39
CA VAL A 92 -4.81 -2.26 -15.86
C VAL A 92 -3.78 -3.18 -15.22
N GLU A 93 -2.52 -2.76 -15.15
CA GLU A 93 -1.43 -3.54 -14.58
C GLU A 93 -1.62 -3.78 -13.07
N LEU A 94 -1.92 -2.73 -12.31
CA LEU A 94 -2.16 -2.85 -10.87
C LEU A 94 -3.41 -3.67 -10.58
N ARG A 95 -4.49 -3.50 -11.35
CA ARG A 95 -5.67 -4.36 -11.20
C ARG A 95 -5.32 -5.82 -11.40
N THR A 96 -4.61 -6.14 -12.49
CA THR A 96 -4.20 -7.51 -12.79
C THR A 96 -3.38 -8.10 -11.65
N TRP A 97 -2.40 -7.34 -11.14
CA TRP A 97 -1.57 -7.76 -10.02
C TRP A 97 -2.39 -8.00 -8.74
N ILE A 98 -3.32 -7.10 -8.39
CA ILE A 98 -4.16 -7.24 -7.19
C ILE A 98 -5.06 -8.48 -7.31
N ILE A 99 -5.64 -8.72 -8.48
CA ILE A 99 -6.50 -9.89 -8.72
C ILE A 99 -5.69 -11.19 -8.63
N GLN A 100 -4.45 -11.21 -9.13
CA GLN A 100 -3.56 -12.37 -9.01
C GLN A 100 -3.26 -12.69 -7.54
N HIS A 101 -3.14 -11.67 -6.68
CA HIS A 101 -2.84 -11.81 -5.24
C HIS A 101 -4.07 -11.77 -4.32
N ARG A 102 -5.28 -11.94 -4.88
CA ARG A 102 -6.53 -11.83 -4.12
C ARG A 102 -6.65 -12.85 -2.99
N TYR A 103 -6.01 -14.02 -3.15
CA TYR A 103 -6.08 -15.09 -2.16
C TYR A 103 -5.28 -14.75 -0.90
N GLU A 104 -4.08 -14.18 -1.09
CA GLU A 104 -3.24 -13.65 -0.03
C GLU A 104 -3.99 -12.56 0.73
N ILE A 105 -4.60 -11.62 0.02
CA ILE A 105 -5.41 -10.54 0.62
C ILE A 105 -6.60 -11.10 1.42
N TRP A 106 -7.27 -12.11 0.89
CA TRP A 106 -8.45 -12.70 1.54
C TRP A 106 -8.11 -13.43 2.84
N LYS A 107 -7.00 -14.19 2.84
CA LYS A 107 -6.55 -14.97 4.00
C LYS A 107 -5.87 -14.14 5.08
N ASP A 108 -5.30 -13.01 4.71
CA ASP A 108 -4.55 -12.16 5.63
C ASP A 108 -5.47 -11.49 6.67
N THR A 109 -5.02 -11.48 7.93
CA THR A 109 -5.78 -10.99 9.09
C THR A 109 -5.67 -9.47 9.29
N TYR A 110 -4.66 -8.82 8.71
CA TYR A 110 -4.46 -7.37 8.79
C TYR A 110 -5.41 -6.62 7.83
N PHE A 111 -5.89 -7.27 6.76
CA PHE A 111 -6.92 -6.67 5.91
C PHE A 111 -8.32 -6.76 6.53
N THR A 112 -8.98 -5.61 6.63
CA THR A 112 -10.39 -5.52 7.06
C THR A 112 -11.35 -6.25 6.11
N THR A 113 -12.49 -6.70 6.63
CA THR A 113 -13.57 -7.30 5.82
C THR A 113 -14.01 -6.37 4.69
N PHE A 114 -14.09 -5.06 4.94
CA PHE A 114 -14.39 -4.06 3.91
C PHE A 114 -13.40 -4.13 2.75
N ARG A 115 -12.10 -4.16 3.05
CA ARG A 115 -11.06 -4.25 2.01
C ARG A 115 -11.19 -5.55 1.21
N LYS A 116 -11.47 -6.66 1.88
CA LYS A 116 -11.66 -7.97 1.25
C LYS A 116 -12.84 -7.94 0.27
N ILE A 117 -13.98 -7.37 0.68
CA ILE A 117 -15.15 -7.17 -0.19
C ILE A 117 -14.81 -6.26 -1.37
N ALA A 118 -14.12 -5.15 -1.14
CA ALA A 118 -13.69 -4.27 -2.22
C ALA A 118 -12.83 -5.03 -3.23
N VAL A 119 -11.78 -5.74 -2.81
CA VAL A 119 -10.92 -6.52 -3.72
C VAL A 119 -11.69 -7.61 -4.47
N LEU A 120 -12.67 -8.27 -3.86
CA LEU A 120 -13.55 -9.20 -4.60
C LEU A 120 -14.34 -8.48 -5.70
N SER A 121 -14.87 -7.29 -5.42
CA SER A 121 -15.58 -6.50 -6.44
C SER A 121 -14.68 -6.09 -7.62
N LEU A 122 -13.37 -5.91 -7.38
CA LEU A 122 -12.39 -5.56 -8.41
C LEU A 122 -12.23 -6.64 -9.48
N VAL A 123 -12.46 -7.91 -9.10
CA VAL A 123 -12.47 -9.04 -10.04
C VAL A 123 -13.54 -8.82 -11.10
N PHE A 124 -14.75 -8.41 -10.67
CA PHE A 124 -15.87 -8.20 -11.57
C PHE A 124 -15.78 -6.87 -12.33
N SER A 125 -15.48 -5.76 -11.64
CA SER A 125 -15.48 -4.44 -12.27
C SER A 125 -14.65 -3.40 -11.50
N PRO A 126 -13.76 -2.65 -12.18
CA PRO A 126 -13.11 -1.47 -11.60
C PRO A 126 -14.10 -0.39 -11.17
N TRP A 127 -15.26 -0.31 -11.84
CA TRP A 127 -16.29 0.68 -11.53
C TRP A 127 -16.98 0.37 -10.19
N ILE A 128 -17.32 -0.91 -9.95
CA ILE A 128 -17.90 -1.34 -8.66
C ILE A 128 -16.89 -1.12 -7.54
N TYR A 129 -15.62 -1.52 -7.77
CA TYR A 129 -14.53 -1.26 -6.83
C TYR A 129 -14.44 0.22 -6.43
N LYS A 130 -14.40 1.11 -7.43
CA LYS A 130 -14.35 2.56 -7.23
C LYS A 130 -15.52 3.06 -6.39
N LYS A 131 -16.74 2.55 -6.63
CA LYS A 131 -17.92 2.90 -5.83
C LYS A 131 -17.80 2.45 -4.39
N ILE A 132 -17.37 1.21 -4.14
CA ILE A 132 -17.20 0.69 -2.77
C ILE A 132 -16.15 1.51 -2.02
N VAL A 133 -14.96 1.69 -2.60
CA VAL A 133 -13.89 2.46 -1.95
C VAL A 133 -14.30 3.91 -1.69
N GLY A 134 -15.07 4.51 -2.61
CA GLY A 134 -15.59 5.86 -2.47
C GLY A 134 -16.61 6.05 -1.34
N LEU A 135 -17.20 5.01 -0.77
CA LEU A 135 -18.09 5.12 0.40
C LEU A 135 -17.35 5.46 1.70
N ARG A 136 -16.02 5.35 1.70
CA ARG A 136 -15.18 5.56 2.87
C ARG A 136 -14.46 6.92 2.85
N ASN A 137 -14.66 7.71 1.79
CA ASN A 137 -14.12 9.06 1.64
C ASN A 137 -15.11 10.11 2.12
#